data_AF-A0A4R2BJB9-F1
#
_entry.id   AF-A0A4R2BJB9-F1
#
_cell.length_a   1.000
_cell.length_b   1.000
_cell.length_c   1.000
_cell.angle_alpha   90.00
_cell.angle_beta   90.00
_cell.angle_gamma   90.00
#
_symmetry.space_group_name_H-M   'P 1'
#
loop_
_entity.id
_entity.type
_entity.pdbx_description
1 polymer ?
#
loop_
_entity_poly.entity_id
_entity_poly.type
_entity_poly.pdbx_seq_one_letter_code
_entity_poly.pdbx_strand_id
1 'polypeptide(L)'
;MIDSPHITWSDDGRGFATTAPAYREFVRSARLRPMAATQIRRLREGADIVAVGAVIRTAFCDAEIPPGVVAAIEEAYQKLGGADVELQVSGTAAGEPLDEFFTGPQEVFLHVTGLQALLAACKRCWASLYNDRAIIYREVRDIDQLSVDLCVVARPMTDLDFAADTIDQVLGRV
;
A
#
# COMPACT_ATOMS: atom_id res chain seq x y z
N MET A 1 -8.26 -1.91 24.93
CA MET A 1 -7.91 -1.30 23.63
C MET A 1 -8.54 -2.16 22.58
N ILE A 2 -9.46 -1.63 21.78
CA ILE A 2 -9.99 -2.35 20.62
C ILE A 2 -8.91 -2.20 19.55
N ASP A 3 -8.37 -3.32 19.06
CA ASP A 3 -7.41 -3.29 17.96
C ASP A 3 -8.02 -2.55 16.77
N SER A 4 -7.29 -1.56 16.25
CA SER A 4 -7.74 -0.81 15.08
C SER A 4 -7.85 -1.77 13.89
N PRO A 5 -8.96 -1.81 13.16
CA PRO A 5 -9.07 -2.68 11.98
C PRO A 5 -8.11 -2.25 10.87
N HIS A 6 -7.48 -1.08 10.98
CA HIS A 6 -6.65 -0.46 9.94
C HIS A 6 -5.16 -0.72 10.09
N ILE A 7 -4.69 -1.09 11.28
CA ILE A 7 -3.27 -1.25 11.58
C ILE A 7 -3.03 -2.58 12.27
N THR A 8 -1.97 -3.27 11.85
CA THR A 8 -1.39 -4.40 12.59
C THR A 8 0.06 -4.08 12.94
N TRP A 9 0.53 -4.58 14.07
CA TRP A 9 1.91 -4.43 14.52
C TRP A 9 2.72 -5.68 14.20
N SER A 10 4.04 -5.52 14.11
CA SER A 10 4.96 -6.65 14.18
C SER A 10 4.98 -7.26 15.59
N ASP A 11 5.38 -8.53 15.70
CA ASP A 11 5.47 -9.23 16.98
C ASP A 11 6.33 -8.53 18.04
N ASP A 12 7.42 -7.90 17.59
CA ASP A 12 8.33 -7.14 18.47
C ASP A 12 7.88 -5.68 18.70
N GLY A 13 6.78 -5.26 18.07
CA GLY A 13 6.20 -3.93 18.18
C GLY A 13 7.05 -2.80 17.58
N ARG A 14 8.10 -3.12 16.81
CA ARG A 14 9.02 -2.12 16.23
C ARG A 14 8.60 -1.58 14.88
N GLY A 15 7.58 -2.16 14.26
CA GLY A 15 6.99 -1.67 13.02
C GLY A 15 5.49 -1.94 12.97
N PHE A 16 4.82 -1.30 12.02
CA PHE A 16 3.40 -1.54 11.77
C PHE A 16 3.12 -1.65 10.28
N ALA A 17 1.95 -2.19 9.95
CA ALA A 17 1.44 -2.14 8.59
C ALA A 17 -0.04 -1.77 8.53
N THR A 18 -0.44 -1.12 7.44
CA THR A 18 -1.85 -0.94 7.11
C THR A 18 -2.45 -2.27 6.67
N THR A 19 -3.67 -2.54 7.08
CA THR A 19 -4.38 -3.78 6.74
C THR A 19 -5.13 -3.64 5.41
N ALA A 20 -5.58 -4.78 4.86
CA ALA A 20 -6.46 -4.78 3.69
C ALA A 20 -7.78 -4.00 3.92
N PRO A 21 -8.46 -4.08 5.09
CA PRO A 21 -9.54 -3.16 5.44
C PRO A 21 -9.21 -1.67 5.27
N ALA A 22 -8.02 -1.21 5.67
CA ALA A 22 -7.63 0.19 5.51
C ALA A 22 -7.58 0.60 4.03
N TYR A 23 -6.95 -0.23 3.19
CA TYR A 23 -6.91 0.00 1.74
C TYR A 23 -8.31 0.02 1.13
N ARG A 24 -9.16 -0.95 1.47
CA ARG A 24 -10.53 -1.02 0.94
C ARG A 24 -11.38 0.16 1.39
N GLU A 25 -11.20 0.65 2.61
CA GLU A 25 -11.90 1.85 3.09
C GLU A 25 -11.44 3.11 2.33
N PHE A 26 -10.13 3.26 2.12
CA PHE A 26 -9.58 4.33 1.29
C PHE A 26 -10.15 4.30 -0.14
N VAL A 27 -10.07 3.16 -0.83
CA VAL A 27 -10.58 2.98 -2.19
C VAL A 27 -12.08 3.27 -2.28
N ARG A 28 -12.86 2.85 -1.26
CA ARG A 28 -14.31 3.08 -1.20
C ARG A 28 -14.65 4.54 -0.97
N SER A 29 -14.02 5.18 0.04
CA SER A 29 -14.30 6.57 0.41
C SER A 29 -13.94 7.55 -0.70
N ALA A 30 -12.80 7.33 -1.36
CA ALA A 30 -12.33 8.13 -2.49
C ALA A 30 -12.99 7.76 -3.84
N ARG A 31 -13.90 6.78 -3.87
CA ARG A 31 -14.58 6.30 -5.10
C ARG A 31 -13.60 5.91 -6.22
N LEU A 32 -12.46 5.34 -5.87
CA LEU A 32 -11.40 5.00 -6.82
C LEU A 32 -11.76 3.78 -7.68
N ARG A 33 -12.52 2.83 -7.14
CA ARG A 33 -12.83 1.56 -7.82
C ARG A 33 -13.57 1.73 -9.15
N PRO A 34 -14.67 2.52 -9.26
CA PRO A 34 -15.34 2.73 -10.55
C PRO A 34 -14.46 3.43 -11.60
N MET A 35 -13.63 4.37 -11.17
CA MET A 35 -12.68 5.08 -12.03
C MET A 35 -11.61 4.11 -12.55
N ALA A 36 -10.98 3.34 -11.67
CA ALA A 36 -9.99 2.33 -12.03
C ALA A 36 -10.59 1.29 -12.99
N ALA A 37 -11.79 0.78 -12.70
CA ALA A 37 -12.52 -0.14 -13.59
C ALA A 37 -12.71 0.42 -15.00
N THR A 38 -13.04 1.71 -15.10
CA THR A 38 -13.20 2.39 -16.40
C THR A 38 -11.87 2.45 -17.16
N GLN A 39 -10.77 2.79 -16.47
CA GLN A 39 -9.45 2.85 -17.10
C GLN A 39 -8.94 1.47 -17.52
N ILE A 40 -9.15 0.44 -16.70
CA ILE A 40 -8.81 -0.95 -17.05
C ILE A 40 -9.64 -1.46 -18.23
N ARG A 41 -10.93 -1.10 -18.33
CA ARG A 41 -11.71 -1.42 -19.53
C ARG A 41 -11.12 -0.75 -20.77
N ARG A 42 -10.77 0.54 -20.69
CA ARG A 42 -10.13 1.25 -21.81
C ARG A 42 -8.82 0.60 -22.25
N LEU A 43 -8.01 0.13 -21.30
CA LEU A 43 -6.79 -0.64 -21.58
C LEU A 43 -7.11 -1.89 -22.41
N ARG A 44 -8.11 -2.68 -21.99
CA ARG A 44 -8.56 -3.89 -22.70
C ARG A 44 -9.17 -3.58 -24.08
N GLU A 45 -9.66 -2.36 -24.28
CA GLU A 45 -10.14 -1.84 -25.57
C GLU A 45 -9.00 -1.25 -26.45
N GLY A 46 -7.75 -1.30 -25.99
CA GLY A 46 -6.55 -0.91 -26.76
C GLY A 46 -5.94 0.44 -26.38
N ALA A 47 -6.33 1.04 -25.25
CA ALA A 47 -5.66 2.24 -24.75
C ALA A 47 -4.23 1.96 -24.28
N ASP A 48 -3.38 2.98 -24.33
CA ASP A 48 -1.99 2.92 -23.86
C ASP A 48 -1.91 2.65 -22.35
N ILE A 49 -1.11 1.65 -21.97
CA ILE A 49 -0.95 1.22 -20.57
C ILE A 49 -0.29 2.27 -19.69
N VAL A 50 0.68 3.01 -20.22
CA VAL A 50 1.39 4.07 -19.48
C VAL A 50 0.40 5.18 -19.15
N ALA A 51 -0.45 5.56 -20.11
CA ALA A 51 -1.48 6.57 -19.91
C ALA A 51 -2.56 6.11 -18.92
N VAL A 52 -3.07 4.88 -19.08
CA VAL A 52 -4.05 4.28 -18.16
C VAL A 52 -3.51 4.22 -16.74
N GLY A 53 -2.31 3.65 -16.57
CA GLY A 53 -1.66 3.52 -15.27
C GLY A 53 -1.42 4.87 -14.62
N ALA A 54 -0.92 5.86 -15.37
CA ALA A 54 -0.71 7.21 -14.86
C ALA A 54 -2.00 7.85 -14.33
N VAL A 55 -3.12 7.75 -15.07
CA VAL A 55 -4.42 8.30 -14.63
C VAL A 55 -4.87 7.67 -13.30
N ILE A 56 -4.76 6.33 -13.18
CA ILE A 56 -5.16 5.65 -11.94
C ILE A 56 -4.24 6.09 -10.79
N ARG A 57 -2.93 6.07 -10.99
CA ARG A 57 -1.95 6.42 -9.94
C ARG A 57 -2.10 7.86 -9.47
N THR A 58 -2.33 8.81 -10.37
CA THR A 58 -2.61 10.21 -10.02
C THR A 58 -3.86 10.32 -9.14
N ALA A 59 -4.95 9.64 -9.50
CA ALA A 59 -6.17 9.68 -8.70
C ALA A 59 -5.98 9.11 -7.28
N PHE A 60 -5.16 8.07 -7.11
CA PHE A 60 -4.78 7.55 -5.79
C PHE A 60 -3.96 8.57 -4.99
N CYS A 61 -3.01 9.25 -5.62
CA CYS A 61 -2.18 10.26 -4.96
C CYS A 61 -2.98 11.51 -4.57
N ASP A 62 -3.98 11.91 -5.36
CA ASP A 62 -4.80 13.10 -5.10
C ASP A 62 -5.94 12.84 -4.12
N ALA A 63 -6.33 11.58 -3.94
CA ALA A 63 -7.39 11.20 -3.01
C ALA A 63 -7.06 11.52 -1.55
N GLU A 64 -8.11 11.84 -0.79
CA GLU A 64 -8.05 12.01 0.65
C GLU A 64 -8.16 10.64 1.34
N ILE A 65 -7.30 10.41 2.34
CA ILE A 65 -7.38 9.24 3.19
C ILE A 65 -8.51 9.48 4.20
N PRO A 66 -9.45 8.53 4.41
CA PRO A 66 -10.55 8.72 5.32
C PRO A 66 -10.05 8.94 6.75
N PRO A 67 -10.72 9.80 7.57
CA PRO A 67 -10.21 10.20 8.89
C PRO A 67 -9.91 9.04 9.84
N GLY A 68 -10.69 7.95 9.78
CA GLY A 68 -10.46 6.77 10.62
C GLY A 68 -9.18 6.00 10.28
N VAL A 69 -8.75 6.04 9.01
CA VAL A 69 -7.46 5.46 8.58
C VAL A 69 -6.32 6.40 8.92
N VAL A 70 -6.50 7.72 8.73
CA VAL A 70 -5.50 8.74 9.14
C VAL A 70 -5.21 8.65 10.63
N ALA A 71 -6.24 8.64 11.48
CA ALA A 71 -6.07 8.56 12.92
C ALA A 71 -5.34 7.29 13.36
N ALA A 72 -5.62 6.16 12.72
CA ALA A 72 -4.94 4.90 13.03
C ALA A 72 -3.45 4.93 12.64
N ILE A 73 -3.12 5.47 11.46
CA ILE A 73 -1.73 5.64 11.01
C ILE A 73 -1.00 6.64 11.92
N GLU A 74 -1.65 7.74 12.29
CA GLU A 74 -1.07 8.74 13.18
C GLU A 74 -0.78 8.16 14.57
N GLU A 75 -1.73 7.44 15.18
CA GLU A 75 -1.50 6.80 16.47
C GLU A 75 -0.32 5.83 16.42
N ALA A 76 -0.23 5.03 15.35
CA ALA A 76 0.88 4.10 15.17
C ALA A 76 2.22 4.81 14.94
N TYR A 77 2.21 5.89 14.16
CA TYR A 77 3.39 6.73 13.95
C TYR A 77 3.88 7.37 15.25
N GLN A 78 2.98 7.90 16.08
CA GLN A 78 3.35 8.46 17.38
C GLN A 78 3.95 7.38 18.31
N LYS A 79 3.40 6.16 18.31
CA LYS A 79 3.94 5.03 19.07
C LYS A 79 5.37 4.65 18.65
N LEU A 80 5.74 4.84 17.38
CA LEU A 80 7.10 4.62 16.88
C LEU A 80 8.09 5.76 17.20
N GLY A 81 7.63 6.86 17.79
CA GLY A 81 8.46 8.03 18.12
C GLY A 81 8.06 9.32 17.38
N GLY A 82 7.05 9.28 16.53
CA GLY A 82 6.51 10.48 15.89
C GLY A 82 7.57 11.29 15.13
N ALA A 83 7.65 12.59 15.39
CA ALA A 83 8.54 13.49 14.67
C ALA A 83 10.05 13.16 14.83
N ASP A 84 10.41 12.39 15.86
CA ASP A 84 11.80 12.03 16.16
C ASP A 84 12.25 10.72 15.49
N VAL A 85 11.36 10.04 14.76
CA VAL A 85 11.67 8.82 14.02
C VAL A 85 11.66 9.05 12.51
N GLU A 86 12.67 8.47 11.86
CA GLU A 86 12.77 8.38 10.42
C GLU A 86 12.39 6.96 9.97
N LEU A 87 11.50 6.86 8.98
CA LEU A 87 10.90 5.59 8.56
C LEU A 87 11.36 5.13 7.18
N GLN A 88 11.46 3.82 7.01
CA GLN A 88 11.26 3.15 5.73
C GLN A 88 9.79 2.79 5.59
N VAL A 89 9.20 3.09 4.43
CA VAL A 89 7.82 2.76 4.08
C VAL A 89 7.80 1.94 2.80
N SER A 90 7.11 0.80 2.79
CA SER A 90 7.08 -0.07 1.61
C SER A 90 5.72 -0.72 1.38
N GLY A 91 5.34 -0.91 0.11
CA GLY A 91 4.07 -1.51 -0.29
C GLY A 91 4.20 -2.97 -0.70
N THR A 92 3.32 -3.83 -0.18
CA THR A 92 3.22 -5.25 -0.53
C THR A 92 1.79 -5.59 -0.94
N ALA A 93 1.62 -6.11 -2.16
CA ALA A 93 0.33 -6.60 -2.62
C ALA A 93 -0.08 -7.84 -1.82
N ALA A 94 -1.28 -7.79 -1.23
CA ALA A 94 -1.89 -8.89 -0.54
C ALA A 94 -2.70 -9.75 -1.53
N GLY A 95 -2.51 -11.06 -1.47
CA GLY A 95 -3.25 -12.02 -2.31
C GLY A 95 -2.62 -12.31 -3.68
N GLU A 96 -1.50 -11.67 -4.05
CA GLU A 96 -0.70 -12.08 -5.20
C GLU A 96 0.31 -13.18 -4.82
N PRO A 97 0.53 -14.19 -5.67
CA PRO A 97 1.60 -15.16 -5.45
C PRO A 97 2.96 -14.47 -5.56
N LEU A 98 3.84 -14.73 -4.58
CA LEU A 98 5.24 -14.36 -4.75
C LEU A 98 5.86 -15.32 -5.78
N ASP A 99 6.24 -14.80 -6.92
CA ASP A 99 7.05 -15.50 -7.91
C ASP A 99 8.26 -14.65 -8.30
N GLU A 100 9.12 -15.18 -9.17
CA GLU A 100 10.34 -14.51 -9.63
C GLU A 100 10.12 -13.10 -10.21
N PHE A 101 8.89 -12.77 -10.62
CA PHE A 101 8.53 -11.46 -11.13
C PHE A 101 7.99 -10.51 -10.05
N PHE A 102 7.59 -11.02 -8.88
CA PHE A 102 7.06 -10.26 -7.75
C PHE A 102 7.71 -10.64 -6.41
N THR A 103 9.03 -10.84 -6.42
CA THR A 103 9.82 -10.97 -5.19
C THR A 103 10.08 -9.59 -4.57
N GLY A 104 9.32 -9.26 -3.52
CA GLY A 104 9.55 -8.09 -2.68
C GLY A 104 8.56 -6.94 -2.86
N PRO A 105 8.79 -5.79 -2.18
CA PRO A 105 7.85 -4.69 -2.17
C PRO A 105 7.72 -4.02 -3.55
N GLN A 106 6.50 -3.65 -3.92
CA GLN A 106 6.23 -2.97 -5.19
C GLN A 106 6.82 -1.54 -5.24
N GLU A 107 6.92 -0.89 -4.09
CA GLU A 107 7.48 0.46 -3.95
C GLU A 107 8.10 0.58 -2.55
N VAL A 108 9.26 1.26 -2.44
CA VAL A 108 9.96 1.52 -1.18
C VAL A 108 10.37 2.98 -1.09
N PHE A 109 10.07 3.61 0.03
CA PHE A 109 10.49 4.96 0.40
C PHE A 109 11.38 4.89 1.63
N LEU A 110 12.50 5.59 1.58
CA LEU A 110 13.45 5.71 2.68
C LEU A 110 13.43 7.14 3.21
N HIS A 111 13.91 7.32 4.43
CA HIS A 111 14.04 8.63 5.07
C HIS A 111 12.71 9.41 5.17
N VAL A 112 11.61 8.70 5.45
CA VAL A 112 10.28 9.30 5.58
C VAL A 112 10.09 9.83 7.00
N THR A 113 9.97 11.15 7.13
CA THR A 113 9.79 11.83 8.43
C THR A 113 8.59 12.76 8.37
N GLY A 114 7.78 12.73 9.43
CA GLY A 114 6.56 13.53 9.58
C GLY A 114 5.31 12.83 9.04
N LEU A 115 4.18 13.07 9.71
CA LEU A 115 2.91 12.42 9.39
C LEU A 115 2.47 12.65 7.94
N GLN A 116 2.61 13.87 7.42
CA GLN A 116 2.20 14.18 6.05
C GLN A 116 3.03 13.43 5.00
N ALA A 117 4.34 13.26 5.24
CA ALA A 117 5.21 12.49 4.36
C ALA A 117 4.85 11.00 4.42
N LEU A 118 4.55 10.48 5.61
CA LEU A 118 4.08 9.10 5.80
C LEU A 118 2.76 8.85 5.05
N LEU A 119 1.76 9.72 5.21
CA LEU A 119 0.48 9.58 4.49
C LEU A 119 0.67 9.66 2.97
N ALA A 120 1.54 10.54 2.49
CA ALA A 120 1.89 10.62 1.07
C ALA A 120 2.59 9.34 0.57
N ALA A 121 3.51 8.79 1.35
CA ALA A 121 4.17 7.51 1.05
C ALA A 121 3.14 6.37 0.99
N CYS A 122 2.20 6.29 1.94
CA CYS A 122 1.11 5.31 1.91
C CYS A 122 0.28 5.38 0.61
N LYS A 123 -0.12 6.59 0.19
CA LYS A 123 -0.85 6.77 -1.08
C LYS A 123 -0.05 6.30 -2.29
N ARG A 124 1.25 6.60 -2.33
CA ARG A 124 2.14 6.16 -3.41
C ARG A 124 2.32 4.64 -3.42
N CYS A 125 2.42 4.00 -2.26
CA CYS A 125 2.42 2.55 -2.15
C CYS A 125 1.09 1.96 -2.65
N TRP A 126 -0.07 2.48 -2.24
CA TRP A 126 -1.35 1.98 -2.77
C TRP A 126 -1.51 2.20 -4.28
N ALA A 127 -1.01 3.33 -4.79
CA ALA A 127 -0.99 3.62 -6.22
C ALA A 127 -0.09 2.64 -7.00
N SER A 128 0.97 2.11 -6.38
CA SER A 128 1.94 1.25 -7.09
C SER A 128 1.34 -0.06 -7.58
N LEU A 129 0.20 -0.51 -7.04
CA LEU A 129 -0.61 -1.59 -7.62
C LEU A 129 -0.88 -1.36 -9.12
N TYR A 130 -1.07 -0.11 -9.52
CA TYR A 130 -1.37 0.26 -10.91
C TYR A 130 -0.14 0.79 -11.65
N ASN A 131 1.06 0.38 -11.24
CA ASN A 131 2.25 0.53 -12.09
C ASN A 131 2.14 -0.39 -13.32
N ASP A 132 2.87 -0.04 -14.38
CA ASP A 132 2.68 -0.69 -15.68
C ASP A 132 3.04 -2.19 -15.60
N ARG A 133 4.07 -2.54 -14.81
CA ARG A 133 4.50 -3.93 -14.59
C ARG A 133 3.43 -4.76 -13.85
N ALA A 134 2.81 -4.20 -12.82
CA ALA A 134 1.77 -4.85 -12.02
C ALA A 134 0.47 -5.01 -12.80
N ILE A 135 0.13 -4.04 -13.65
CA ILE A 135 -1.00 -4.19 -14.57
C ILE A 135 -0.72 -5.31 -15.58
N ILE A 136 0.43 -5.31 -16.25
CA ILE A 136 0.81 -6.36 -17.23
C ILE A 136 0.79 -7.73 -16.58
N TYR A 137 1.42 -7.87 -15.41
CA TYR A 137 1.49 -9.15 -14.71
C TYR A 137 0.11 -9.74 -14.44
N ARG A 138 -0.80 -8.90 -13.92
CA ARG A 138 -2.17 -9.33 -13.63
C ARG A 138 -2.97 -9.67 -14.89
N GLU A 139 -2.80 -8.93 -15.99
CA GLU A 139 -3.42 -9.31 -17.28
C GLU A 139 -2.88 -10.66 -17.80
N VAL A 140 -1.57 -10.91 -17.70
CA VAL A 140 -0.95 -12.17 -18.16
C VAL A 140 -1.35 -13.37 -17.31
N ARG A 141 -1.60 -13.16 -16.02
CA ARG A 141 -1.97 -14.21 -15.05
C ARG A 141 -3.48 -14.36 -14.86
N ASP A 142 -4.30 -13.64 -15.62
CA ASP A 142 -5.76 -13.61 -15.48
C ASP A 142 -6.23 -13.29 -14.05
N ILE A 143 -5.51 -12.36 -13.40
CA ILE A 143 -5.84 -11.85 -12.06
C ILE A 143 -6.67 -10.58 -12.24
N ASP A 144 -7.81 -10.49 -11.53
CA ASP A 144 -8.61 -9.27 -11.55
C ASP A 144 -7.84 -8.09 -10.94
N GLN A 145 -7.65 -7.02 -11.74
CA GLN A 145 -6.98 -5.78 -11.34
C GLN A 145 -7.62 -5.15 -10.09
N LEU A 146 -8.90 -5.42 -9.83
CA LEU A 146 -9.67 -4.80 -8.74
C LEU A 146 -9.86 -5.73 -7.52
N SER A 147 -9.37 -6.96 -7.56
CA SER A 147 -9.46 -7.91 -6.45
C SER A 147 -8.24 -7.89 -5.53
N VAL A 148 -7.18 -7.16 -5.90
CA VAL A 148 -5.92 -7.10 -5.16
C VAL A 148 -5.93 -5.92 -4.19
N ASP A 149 -5.61 -6.21 -2.94
CA ASP A 149 -5.40 -5.21 -1.89
C ASP A 149 -3.90 -4.98 -1.69
N LEU A 150 -3.51 -3.84 -1.11
CA LEU A 150 -2.10 -3.58 -0.77
C LEU A 150 -1.95 -3.12 0.67
N CYS A 151 -1.03 -3.77 1.37
CA CYS A 151 -0.60 -3.40 2.71
C CYS A 151 0.64 -2.51 2.61
N VAL A 152 0.70 -1.46 3.43
CA VAL A 152 1.85 -0.57 3.55
C VAL A 152 2.52 -0.85 4.87
N VAL A 153 3.80 -1.22 4.85
CA VAL A 153 4.64 -1.46 6.02
C VAL A 153 5.44 -0.21 6.31
N ALA A 154 5.48 0.22 7.58
CA ALA A 154 6.29 1.33 8.06
C ALA A 154 7.15 0.87 9.25
N ARG A 155 8.45 1.14 9.16
CA ARG A 155 9.44 0.76 10.19
C ARG A 155 10.52 1.82 10.38
N PRO A 156 11.11 1.99 11.57
CA PRO A 156 12.27 2.85 11.77
C PRO A 156 13.47 2.46 10.88
N MET A 157 14.20 3.45 10.40
CA MET A 157 15.41 3.27 9.58
C MET A 157 16.59 2.62 10.35
N THR A 158 16.56 2.64 11.68
CA THR A 158 17.58 2.01 12.53
C THR A 158 17.50 0.47 12.54
N ASP A 159 16.44 -0.12 11.97
CA ASP A 159 16.17 -1.56 11.98
C ASP A 159 16.07 -2.12 10.54
N LEU A 160 17.18 -2.14 9.80
CA LEU A 160 17.20 -2.59 8.39
C LEU A 160 17.16 -4.11 8.20
N ASP A 161 17.57 -4.92 9.20
CA ASP A 161 17.54 -6.41 9.15
C ASP A 161 16.10 -7.00 9.12
N PHE A 162 15.09 -6.15 9.27
CA PHE A 162 13.69 -6.49 9.56
C PHE A 162 12.78 -6.66 8.32
N ALA A 163 13.32 -6.73 7.10
CA ALA A 163 12.51 -6.61 5.88
C ALA A 163 11.65 -7.85 5.56
N ALA A 164 12.03 -9.03 6.03
CA ALA A 164 11.36 -10.28 5.66
C ALA A 164 10.17 -10.63 6.58
N ASP A 165 10.37 -10.62 7.90
CA ASP A 165 9.43 -11.22 8.86
C ASP A 165 8.09 -10.47 8.96
N THR A 166 8.09 -9.14 8.85
CA THR A 166 6.85 -8.34 8.95
C THR A 166 5.97 -8.49 7.70
N ILE A 167 6.57 -8.72 6.53
CA ILE A 167 5.83 -8.94 5.29
C ILE A 167 5.05 -10.25 5.38
N ASP A 168 5.66 -11.31 5.90
CA ASP A 168 4.99 -12.61 6.03
C ASP A 168 3.87 -12.58 7.08
N GLN A 169 4.00 -11.84 8.18
CA GLN A 169 2.92 -11.67 9.17
C GLN A 169 1.74 -10.86 8.66
N VAL A 170 2.00 -9.74 7.98
CA VAL A 170 0.96 -8.88 7.40
C VAL A 170 0.18 -9.59 6.28
N LEU A 171 0.82 -10.56 5.63
CA LEU A 171 0.22 -11.45 4.64
C LEU A 171 -0.43 -12.71 5.24
N GLY A 172 -0.39 -12.90 6.57
CA GLY A 172 -0.98 -14.04 7.26
C GLY A 172 -0.26 -15.37 7.02
N ARG A 173 1.08 -15.37 7.00
CA ARG A 173 1.92 -16.53 6.67
C ARG A 173 2.64 -17.17 7.88
N VAL A 174 2.11 -17.00 9.09
CA VAL A 174 2.54 -17.75 10.28
C VAL A 174 1.36 -18.56 10.83
#